data_AF-A0ABD1YXZ7-F1
#
_entry.id   AF-A0ABD1YXZ7-F1
#
_cell.length_a   1.000
_cell.length_b   1.000
_cell.length_c   1.000
_cell.angle_alpha   90.00
_cell.angle_beta   90.00
_cell.angle_gamma   90.00
#
_symmetry.space_group_name_H-M   'P 1'
#
loop_
_entity.id
_entity.type
_entity.pdbx_description
1 polymer ?
#
loop_
_entity_poly.entity_id
_entity_poly.type
_entity_poly.pdbx_seq_one_letter_code
_entity_poly.pdbx_strand_id
1 'polypeptide(L)'
;MLVGTREMEPARPRWSCVRALAGVLKSLRGFVINRTDRGPDPLRRSATYHVIMEVLRTIPILRIFDLTKAREFYIDYLGFQVDWEHTFEPGTPTYMQVSRAGCILHLTEHHGDSCPGSTVFIKVTGLQEFHKELSDKQYPFMRPGIEMMPHKQQMYQILSVRTPSARANLVVSSISRI
;
A
#
# COMPACT_ATOMS: atom_id res chain seq x y z
N MET A 1 46.24 5.52 -31.08
CA MET A 1 45.54 4.85 -29.95
C MET A 1 44.37 5.72 -29.56
N LEU A 2 43.14 5.32 -29.90
CA LEU A 2 41.91 6.01 -29.48
C LEU A 2 41.43 5.37 -28.17
N VAL A 3 41.40 6.14 -27.09
CA VAL A 3 40.89 5.73 -25.78
C VAL A 3 39.37 5.80 -25.84
N GLY A 4 38.71 4.65 -25.82
CA GLY A 4 37.25 4.56 -25.79
C GLY A 4 36.71 4.96 -24.42
N THR A 5 35.84 5.96 -24.39
CA THR A 5 35.02 6.31 -23.23
C THR A 5 33.96 5.22 -23.03
N ARG A 6 34.10 4.43 -21.94
CA ARG A 6 33.03 3.56 -21.46
C ARG A 6 31.89 4.42 -20.93
N GLU A 7 30.78 4.47 -21.66
CA GLU A 7 29.51 4.95 -21.10
C GLU A 7 29.11 4.05 -19.92
N MET A 8 28.82 4.70 -18.79
CA MET A 8 28.42 4.07 -17.55
C MET A 8 26.93 3.73 -17.64
N GLU A 9 26.58 2.47 -17.88
CA GLU A 9 25.20 1.98 -17.88
C GLU A 9 24.57 2.25 -16.49
N PRO A 10 23.39 2.91 -16.40
CA PRO A 10 22.79 3.22 -15.10
C PRO A 10 22.40 1.91 -14.39
N ALA A 11 22.87 1.79 -13.15
CA ALA A 11 22.66 0.63 -12.29
C ALA A 11 21.16 0.23 -12.23
N ARG A 12 20.82 -0.95 -12.74
CA ARG A 12 19.48 -1.53 -12.65
C ARG A 12 19.17 -1.82 -11.17
N PRO A 13 18.07 -1.31 -10.59
CA PRO A 13 17.78 -1.55 -9.17
C PRO A 13 17.44 -3.02 -8.95
N ARG A 14 18.31 -3.69 -8.20
CA ARG A 14 18.21 -5.09 -7.80
C ARG A 14 17.08 -5.20 -6.75
N TRP A 15 16.00 -5.90 -7.09
CA TRP A 15 14.85 -6.26 -6.24
C TRP A 15 13.93 -5.10 -5.79
N SER A 16 12.98 -4.69 -6.64
CA SER A 16 11.87 -3.81 -6.24
C SER A 16 10.61 -4.63 -5.87
N CYS A 17 9.89 -4.22 -4.81
CA CYS A 17 8.58 -4.75 -4.40
C CYS A 17 7.55 -4.84 -5.54
N VAL A 18 7.78 -4.09 -6.62
CA VAL A 18 6.97 -3.99 -7.84
C VAL A 18 6.73 -5.36 -8.51
N ARG A 19 7.71 -6.26 -8.51
CA ARG A 19 7.53 -7.61 -9.09
C ARG A 19 6.63 -8.52 -8.24
N ALA A 20 6.69 -8.39 -6.92
CA ALA A 20 5.81 -9.14 -6.00
C ALA A 20 4.36 -8.63 -6.10
N LEU A 21 4.17 -7.32 -6.25
CA LEU A 21 2.85 -6.71 -6.43
C LEU A 21 2.18 -7.10 -7.74
N ALA A 22 2.95 -7.21 -8.83
CA ALA A 22 2.47 -7.77 -10.10
C ALA A 22 1.96 -9.22 -9.94
N GLY A 23 2.51 -9.98 -9.00
CA GLY A 23 2.02 -11.31 -8.61
C GLY A 23 0.69 -11.27 -7.84
N VAL A 24 0.54 -10.35 -6.88
CA VAL A 24 -0.71 -10.15 -6.11
C VAL A 24 -1.85 -9.65 -7.01
N LEU A 25 -1.57 -8.70 -7.91
CA LEU A 25 -2.51 -8.22 -8.94
C LEU A 25 -2.90 -9.31 -9.95
N LYS A 26 -2.00 -10.28 -10.22
CA LYS A 26 -2.31 -11.48 -11.02
C LYS A 26 -3.07 -12.56 -10.24
N SER A 27 -2.98 -12.58 -8.91
CA SER A 27 -3.60 -13.57 -8.01
C SER A 27 -5.04 -13.21 -7.61
N LEU A 28 -5.46 -11.94 -7.76
CA LEU A 28 -6.87 -11.51 -7.67
C LEU A 28 -7.76 -12.03 -8.83
N ARG A 29 -7.37 -13.15 -9.45
CA ARG A 29 -8.21 -13.99 -10.31
C ARG A 29 -9.36 -14.56 -9.50
N GLY A 30 -10.40 -13.76 -9.30
CA GLY A 30 -11.61 -14.22 -8.66
C GLY A 30 -12.82 -13.31 -8.78
N PHE A 31 -12.64 -12.05 -9.22
CA PHE A 31 -13.77 -11.14 -9.30
C PHE A 31 -13.68 -10.20 -10.51
N VAL A 32 -13.91 -10.76 -11.70
CA VAL A 32 -14.44 -9.98 -12.84
C VAL A 32 -15.59 -10.79 -13.41
N ILE A 33 -16.81 -10.35 -13.08
CA ILE A 33 -18.03 -10.80 -13.74
C ILE A 33 -18.12 -9.98 -15.03
N ASN A 34 -17.49 -10.43 -16.12
CA ASN A 34 -17.89 -10.00 -17.45
C ASN A 34 -18.79 -11.11 -18.01
N ARG A 35 -20.10 -10.91 -17.85
CA ARG A 35 -21.11 -11.63 -18.64
C ARG A 35 -21.38 -10.81 -19.89
N THR A 36 -21.11 -11.41 -21.04
CA THR A 36 -21.94 -11.45 -22.25
C THR A 36 -21.07 -12.18 -23.26
N ASP A 37 -21.14 -13.52 -23.38
CA ASP A 37 -21.76 -14.13 -24.56
C ASP A 37 -21.83 -15.68 -24.53
N ARG A 38 -21.76 -16.35 -23.37
CA ARG A 38 -22.09 -17.79 -23.31
C ARG A 38 -23.56 -18.01 -22.97
N GLY A 39 -24.25 -18.74 -23.86
CA GLY A 39 -25.66 -19.10 -23.74
C GLY A 39 -26.02 -19.71 -22.38
N PRO A 40 -27.32 -19.78 -22.05
CA PRO A 40 -27.77 -20.18 -20.72
C PRO A 40 -27.30 -21.60 -20.39
N ASP A 41 -26.44 -21.72 -19.38
CA ASP A 41 -26.12 -22.99 -18.74
C ASP A 41 -27.37 -23.49 -17.97
N PRO A 42 -27.94 -24.64 -18.33
CA PRO A 42 -29.21 -25.13 -17.77
C PRO A 42 -29.12 -25.57 -16.30
N LEU A 43 -27.93 -25.55 -15.67
CA LEU A 43 -27.76 -26.02 -14.28
C LEU A 43 -27.53 -24.92 -13.23
N ARG A 44 -27.56 -23.63 -13.59
CA ARG A 44 -27.36 -22.53 -12.62
C ARG A 44 -28.63 -22.20 -11.83
N ARG A 45 -29.04 -23.10 -10.93
CA ARG A 45 -30.08 -22.79 -9.92
C ARG A 45 -29.66 -21.56 -9.10
N SER A 46 -30.54 -20.58 -9.05
CA SER A 46 -30.37 -19.31 -8.32
C SER A 46 -30.35 -19.55 -6.81
N ALA A 47 -29.17 -19.72 -6.24
CA ALA A 47 -28.99 -19.59 -4.80
C ALA A 47 -28.94 -18.09 -4.46
N THR A 48 -30.05 -17.56 -3.93
CA THR A 48 -30.09 -16.21 -3.35
C THR A 48 -29.26 -16.23 -2.07
N TYR A 49 -28.05 -15.68 -2.11
CA TYR A 49 -27.24 -15.51 -0.91
C TYR A 49 -27.83 -14.35 -0.10
N HIS A 50 -28.56 -14.67 0.97
CA HIS A 50 -28.89 -13.68 1.99
C HIS A 50 -27.60 -13.30 2.72
N VAL A 51 -27.14 -12.07 2.52
CA VAL A 51 -26.00 -11.52 3.26
C VAL A 51 -26.49 -11.15 4.66
N ILE A 52 -26.10 -11.93 5.67
CA ILE A 52 -26.53 -11.77 7.08
C ILE A 52 -25.65 -10.76 7.83
N MET A 53 -24.48 -10.41 7.29
CA MET A 53 -23.47 -9.56 7.93
C MET A 53 -23.05 -8.41 7.03
N GLU A 54 -22.94 -7.20 7.59
CA GLU A 54 -22.36 -6.03 6.94
C GLU A 54 -20.93 -5.78 7.46
N VAL A 55 -19.95 -5.68 6.57
CA VAL A 55 -18.59 -5.27 6.93
C VAL A 55 -18.50 -3.76 6.84
N LEU A 56 -18.31 -3.09 7.99
CA LEU A 56 -18.21 -1.63 8.03
C LEU A 56 -16.86 -1.11 7.52
N ARG A 57 -15.75 -1.76 7.92
CA ARG A 57 -14.39 -1.36 7.56
C ARG A 57 -13.38 -2.50 7.79
N THR A 58 -12.32 -2.50 6.99
CA THR A 58 -11.10 -3.29 7.24
C THR A 58 -10.01 -2.37 7.75
N ILE A 59 -9.39 -2.71 8.89
CA ILE A 59 -8.31 -1.91 9.48
C ILE A 59 -7.03 -2.76 9.53
N PRO A 60 -6.03 -2.46 8.69
CA PRO A 60 -4.73 -3.14 8.74
C PRO A 60 -3.98 -2.83 10.03
N ILE A 61 -3.37 -3.86 10.62
CA ILE A 61 -2.43 -3.74 11.74
C ILE A 61 -1.01 -3.89 11.19
N LEU A 62 -0.15 -2.90 11.45
CA LEU A 62 1.22 -2.82 10.95
C LEU A 62 2.23 -2.86 12.09
N ARG A 63 3.22 -3.75 11.97
CA ARG A 63 4.31 -3.87 12.92
C ARG A 63 5.25 -2.66 12.82
N ILE A 64 5.53 -1.98 13.92
CA ILE A 64 6.52 -0.89 14.02
C ILE A 64 7.57 -1.19 15.09
N PHE A 65 8.86 -1.02 14.82
CA PHE A 65 9.92 -1.39 15.78
C PHE A 65 10.40 -0.26 16.68
N ASP A 66 10.09 0.97 16.29
CA ASP A 66 10.49 2.18 17.00
C ASP A 66 9.37 3.20 16.81
N LEU A 67 8.70 3.55 17.90
CA LEU A 67 7.59 4.47 17.91
C LEU A 67 7.98 5.88 17.42
N THR A 68 9.18 6.36 17.74
CA THR A 68 9.66 7.69 17.31
C THR A 68 9.79 7.71 15.79
N LYS A 69 10.42 6.68 15.21
CA LYS A 69 10.54 6.54 13.75
C LYS A 69 9.20 6.30 13.07
N ALA A 70 8.28 5.62 13.74
CA ALA A 70 6.92 5.47 13.23
C ALA A 70 6.19 6.81 13.18
N ARG A 71 6.29 7.65 14.22
CA ARG A 71 5.69 8.99 14.22
C ARG A 71 6.29 9.90 13.14
N GLU A 72 7.62 9.95 13.05
CA GLU A 72 8.33 10.69 11.99
C GLU A 72 7.79 10.34 10.59
N PHE A 73 7.52 9.06 10.35
CA PHE A 73 7.07 8.59 9.06
C PHE A 73 5.55 8.71 8.83
N TYR A 74 4.73 8.14 9.72
CA TYR A 74 3.28 8.08 9.52
C TYR A 74 2.61 9.44 9.78
N ILE A 75 3.08 10.19 10.77
CA ILE A 75 2.49 11.47 11.17
C ILE A 75 3.15 12.59 10.39
N ASP A 76 4.45 12.82 10.59
CA ASP A 76 5.09 14.03 10.05
C ASP A 76 5.23 13.97 8.52
N TYR A 77 5.72 12.85 8.01
CA TYR A 77 5.89 12.68 6.56
C TYR A 77 4.57 12.35 5.85
N LEU A 78 3.86 11.30 6.26
CA LEU A 78 2.62 10.88 5.61
C LEU A 78 1.37 11.65 6.04
N GLY A 79 1.45 12.55 7.02
CA GLY A 79 0.35 13.43 7.41
C GLY A 79 -0.85 12.72 8.05
N PHE A 80 -0.65 11.54 8.65
CA PHE A 80 -1.69 10.93 9.47
C PHE A 80 -1.80 11.65 10.82
N GLN A 81 -2.98 11.58 11.41
CA GLN A 81 -3.24 12.07 12.75
C GLN A 81 -3.35 10.88 13.70
N VAL A 82 -2.91 11.07 14.95
CA VAL A 82 -3.11 10.11 16.02
C VAL A 82 -4.55 10.22 16.50
N ASP A 83 -5.28 9.12 16.42
CA ASP A 83 -6.65 9.07 16.95
C ASP A 83 -6.60 8.72 18.45
N TRP A 84 -5.76 7.74 18.81
CA TRP A 84 -5.53 7.31 20.19
C TRP A 84 -4.27 6.42 20.28
N GLU A 85 -3.75 6.31 21.49
CA GLU A 85 -2.58 5.48 21.84
C GLU A 85 -2.86 4.69 23.11
N HIS A 86 -2.30 3.49 23.18
CA HIS A 86 -2.37 2.63 24.34
C HIS A 86 -1.00 2.02 24.65
N THR A 87 -0.59 2.17 25.91
CA THR A 87 0.60 1.57 26.49
C THR A 87 0.20 1.03 27.86
N PHE A 88 0.62 -0.19 28.20
CA PHE A 88 0.25 -0.81 29.48
C PHE A 88 0.95 -0.12 30.66
N GLU A 89 2.25 0.14 30.52
CA GLU A 89 3.09 0.78 31.54
C GLU A 89 4.19 1.64 30.87
N PRO A 90 4.74 2.66 31.56
CA PRO A 90 5.85 3.44 31.01
C PRO A 90 7.02 2.56 30.55
N GLY A 91 7.45 2.73 29.29
CA GLY A 91 8.55 1.96 28.71
C GLY A 91 8.15 0.60 28.12
N THR A 92 6.86 0.26 28.09
CA THR A 92 6.35 -0.94 27.40
C THR A 92 5.93 -0.64 25.96
N PRO A 93 5.78 -1.68 25.10
CA PRO A 93 5.35 -1.50 23.71
C PRO A 93 4.02 -0.74 23.60
N THR A 94 3.90 0.07 22.54
CA THR A 94 2.72 0.87 22.26
C THR A 94 1.88 0.29 21.12
N TYR A 95 0.56 0.41 21.25
CA TYR A 95 -0.42 0.22 20.19
C TYR A 95 -1.10 1.56 19.88
N MET A 96 -1.19 1.94 18.61
CA MET A 96 -1.70 3.25 18.20
C MET A 96 -2.60 3.14 16.98
N GLN A 97 -3.68 3.92 16.96
CA GLN A 97 -4.47 4.13 15.75
C GLN A 97 -4.13 5.48 15.13
N VAL A 98 -3.98 5.49 13.82
CA VAL A 98 -3.79 6.70 13.03
C VAL A 98 -4.78 6.77 11.87
N SER A 99 -5.22 7.99 11.53
CA SER A 99 -6.13 8.22 10.41
C SER A 99 -5.71 9.36 9.49
N ARG A 100 -6.02 9.21 8.19
CA ARG A 100 -5.89 10.25 7.16
C ARG A 100 -6.89 10.02 6.04
N ALA A 101 -7.68 11.03 5.71
CA ALA A 101 -8.58 11.03 4.55
C ALA A 101 -9.45 9.75 4.44
N GLY A 102 -10.00 9.28 5.57
CA GLY A 102 -10.82 8.06 5.63
C GLY A 102 -10.05 6.73 5.68
N CYS A 103 -8.73 6.74 5.53
CA CYS A 103 -7.87 5.60 5.79
C CYS A 103 -7.55 5.51 7.29
N ILE A 104 -7.77 4.34 7.89
CA ILE A 104 -7.35 4.03 9.26
C ILE A 104 -6.32 2.91 9.23
N LEU A 105 -5.24 3.08 9.98
CA LEU A 105 -4.21 2.07 10.22
C LEU A 105 -4.00 1.91 11.73
N HIS A 106 -3.77 0.68 12.16
CA HIS A 106 -3.26 0.39 13.50
C HIS A 106 -1.76 0.12 13.41
N LEU A 107 -0.98 0.71 14.30
CA LEU A 107 0.45 0.51 14.43
C LEU A 107 0.73 -0.17 15.78
N THR A 108 1.59 -1.18 15.79
CA THR A 108 1.90 -1.94 17.01
C THR A 108 3.39 -2.22 17.16
N GLU A 109 3.92 -1.93 18.35
CA GLU A 109 5.25 -2.37 18.79
C GLU A 109 5.23 -3.79 19.38
N HIS A 110 4.05 -4.32 19.70
CA HIS A 110 3.91 -5.64 20.29
C HIS A 110 4.39 -6.73 19.33
N HIS A 111 5.18 -7.64 19.87
CA HIS A 111 5.58 -8.83 19.14
C HIS A 111 4.40 -9.79 19.01
N GLY A 112 4.14 -10.29 17.79
CA GLY A 112 3.09 -11.28 17.52
C GLY A 112 1.79 -10.71 16.96
N ASP A 113 1.52 -9.42 17.13
CA ASP A 113 0.28 -8.77 16.62
C ASP A 113 0.18 -8.75 15.09
N SER A 114 1.32 -8.65 14.40
CA SER A 114 1.37 -8.55 12.95
C SER A 114 2.73 -8.93 12.38
N CYS A 115 2.74 -9.30 11.09
CA CYS A 115 3.96 -9.64 10.37
C CYS A 115 4.74 -8.37 9.94
N PRO A 116 6.04 -8.27 10.25
CA PRO A 116 6.93 -7.28 9.64
C PRO A 116 6.97 -7.43 8.11
N GLY A 117 7.20 -6.35 7.38
CA GLY A 117 7.32 -6.42 5.91
C GLY A 117 5.99 -6.47 5.14
N SER A 118 4.85 -6.37 5.83
CA SER A 118 3.52 -6.39 5.22
C SER A 118 3.31 -5.24 4.23
N THR A 119 2.48 -5.48 3.22
CA THR A 119 2.11 -4.46 2.23
C THR A 119 0.62 -4.16 2.32
N VAL A 120 0.27 -2.88 2.48
CA VAL A 120 -1.13 -2.41 2.47
C VAL A 120 -1.39 -1.68 1.18
N PHE A 121 -2.42 -2.13 0.46
CA PHE A 121 -2.85 -1.48 -0.77
C PHE A 121 -4.02 -0.54 -0.47
N ILE A 122 -3.82 0.75 -0.75
CA ILE A 122 -4.85 1.78 -0.56
C ILE A 122 -5.25 2.31 -1.92
N LYS A 123 -6.54 2.25 -2.23
CA LYS A 123 -7.11 2.87 -3.41
C LYS A 123 -7.53 4.31 -3.08
N VAL A 124 -7.01 5.28 -3.83
CA VAL A 124 -7.26 6.71 -3.62
C VAL A 124 -7.64 7.41 -4.92
N THR A 125 -8.24 8.59 -4.76
CA THR A 125 -8.29 9.65 -5.77
C THR A 125 -7.28 10.74 -5.39
N GLY A 126 -6.75 11.50 -6.35
CA GLY A 126 -5.81 12.60 -6.08
C GLY A 126 -4.37 12.15 -5.76
N LEU A 127 -3.88 11.10 -6.44
CA LEU A 127 -2.56 10.52 -6.16
C LEU A 127 -1.41 11.48 -6.52
N GLN A 128 -1.59 12.29 -7.56
CA GLN A 128 -0.60 13.21 -8.07
C GLN A 128 -0.40 14.40 -7.12
N GLU A 129 -1.48 14.92 -6.57
CA GLU A 129 -1.47 15.95 -5.53
C GLU A 129 -0.80 15.43 -4.27
N PHE A 130 -1.13 14.20 -3.86
CA PHE A 130 -0.47 13.55 -2.72
C PHE A 130 1.02 13.30 -2.97
N HIS A 131 1.38 12.84 -4.17
CA HIS A 131 2.79 12.66 -4.55
C HIS A 131 3.56 13.98 -4.53
N LYS A 132 2.94 15.07 -4.99
CA LYS A 132 3.53 16.41 -4.93
C LYS A 132 3.75 16.84 -3.48
N GLU A 133 2.74 16.72 -2.62
CA GLU A 133 2.84 17.02 -1.18
C GLU A 133 4.03 16.28 -0.55
N LEU A 134 4.15 14.98 -0.80
CA LEU A 134 5.24 14.17 -0.26
C LEU A 134 6.61 14.53 -0.84
N SER A 135 6.66 14.96 -2.10
CA SER A 135 7.90 15.37 -2.76
C SER A 135 8.42 16.71 -2.20
N ASP A 136 7.51 17.64 -1.90
CA ASP A 136 7.84 18.95 -1.34
C ASP A 136 8.47 18.84 0.07
N LYS A 137 8.12 17.79 0.83
CA LYS A 137 8.68 17.53 2.18
C LYS A 137 10.13 17.07 2.18
N GLN A 138 10.71 16.70 1.03
CA GLN A 138 12.12 16.30 0.88
C GLN A 138 12.63 15.28 1.92
N TYR A 139 11.82 14.27 2.22
CA TYR A 139 12.15 13.30 3.26
C TYR A 139 13.42 12.49 2.92
N PRO A 140 14.48 12.52 3.75
CA PRO A 140 15.78 11.97 3.36
C PRO A 140 15.77 10.49 3.01
N PHE A 141 14.92 9.72 3.70
CA PHE A 141 14.86 8.26 3.56
C PHE A 141 13.91 7.80 2.46
N MET A 142 13.30 8.72 1.70
CA MET A 142 12.36 8.37 0.65
C MET A 142 12.29 9.34 -0.51
N ARG A 143 12.20 8.77 -1.72
CA ARG A 143 11.89 9.51 -2.95
C ARG A 143 10.71 8.83 -3.63
N PRO A 144 9.48 9.22 -3.26
CA PRO A 144 8.28 8.60 -3.82
C PRO A 144 8.23 8.89 -5.33
N GLY A 145 7.95 7.87 -6.13
CA GLY A 145 7.79 7.98 -7.58
C GLY A 145 6.48 7.33 -8.01
N ILE A 146 5.82 7.94 -9.00
CA ILE A 146 4.62 7.37 -9.61
C ILE A 146 5.05 6.45 -10.75
N GLU A 147 4.69 5.17 -10.64
CA GLU A 147 4.87 4.20 -11.71
C GLU A 147 3.53 3.93 -12.40
N MET A 148 3.56 3.91 -13.73
CA MET A 148 2.42 3.55 -14.58
C MET A 148 2.45 2.05 -14.84
N MET A 149 1.43 1.33 -14.37
CA MET A 149 1.31 -0.11 -14.58
C MET A 149 0.10 -0.46 -15.45
N PRO A 150 0.30 -1.07 -16.62
CA PRO A 150 -0.79 -1.59 -17.42
C PRO A 150 -1.38 -2.84 -16.76
N HIS A 151 -2.69 -2.82 -16.51
CA HIS A 151 -3.41 -4.02 -16.09
C HIS A 151 -4.70 -4.18 -16.91
N LYS A 152 -4.67 -5.14 -17.83
CA LYS A 152 -5.72 -5.43 -18.82
C LYS A 152 -6.07 -4.22 -19.68
N GLN A 153 -7.03 -3.40 -19.25
CA GLN A 153 -7.59 -2.25 -19.97
C GLN A 153 -7.50 -0.95 -19.16
N GLN A 154 -6.79 -0.95 -18.04
CA GLN A 154 -6.68 0.19 -17.13
C GLN A 154 -5.22 0.48 -16.79
N MET A 155 -4.90 1.76 -16.57
CA MET A 155 -3.61 2.18 -16.05
C MET A 155 -3.73 2.51 -14.57
N TYR A 156 -2.85 1.90 -13.80
CA TYR A 156 -2.71 2.20 -12.39
C TYR A 156 -1.51 3.11 -12.22
N GLN A 157 -1.72 4.21 -11.52
CA GLN A 157 -0.62 4.97 -10.96
C GLN A 157 -0.37 4.43 -9.56
N ILE A 158 0.87 4.05 -9.28
CA ILE A 158 1.24 3.45 -8.00
C ILE A 158 2.35 4.30 -7.36
N LEU A 159 2.12 4.66 -6.10
CA LEU A 159 3.10 5.25 -5.22
C LEU A 159 3.45 4.26 -4.11
N SER A 160 4.70 3.77 -4.13
CA SER A 160 5.21 2.90 -3.07
C SER A 160 5.96 3.74 -2.03
N VAL A 161 5.50 3.63 -0.79
CA VAL A 161 6.05 4.32 0.38
C VAL A 161 6.53 3.23 1.35
N ARG A 162 7.80 3.25 1.76
CA ARG A 162 8.38 2.25 2.67
C ARG A 162 8.88 2.86 3.97
N THR A 163 8.36 2.40 5.10
CA THR A 163 8.90 2.79 6.41
C THR A 163 10.38 2.39 6.52
N PRO A 164 11.28 3.29 6.96
CA PRO A 164 12.67 2.92 7.23
C PRO A 164 12.81 1.84 8.33
N SER A 165 11.95 1.87 9.35
CA SER A 165 12.05 1.02 10.54
C SER A 165 11.34 -0.34 10.42
N ALA A 166 10.18 -0.39 9.75
CA ALA A 166 9.30 -1.57 9.79
C ALA A 166 9.35 -2.50 8.57
N ARG A 167 10.02 -2.07 7.48
CA ARG A 167 9.85 -2.64 6.14
C ARG A 167 8.37 -2.77 5.71
N ALA A 168 7.45 -2.10 6.39
CA ALA A 168 6.06 -2.05 5.98
C ALA A 168 5.96 -1.17 4.73
N ASN A 169 5.29 -1.71 3.70
CA ASN A 169 5.11 -1.01 2.44
C ASN A 169 3.67 -0.50 2.39
N LEU A 170 3.49 0.81 2.36
CA LEU A 170 2.23 1.39 1.92
C LEU A 170 2.28 1.51 0.41
N VAL A 171 1.37 0.84 -0.28
CA VAL A 171 1.20 0.98 -1.72
C VAL A 171 -0.09 1.71 -1.96
N VAL A 172 0.05 2.98 -2.32
CA VAL A 172 -1.07 3.85 -2.63
C VAL A 172 -1.27 3.81 -4.14
N SER A 173 -2.50 3.58 -4.59
CA SER A 173 -2.81 3.49 -6.01
C SER A 173 -4.02 4.33 -6.37
N SER A 174 -4.00 4.91 -7.56
CA SER A 174 -5.19 5.45 -8.21
C SER A 174 -5.45 4.71 -9.51
N ILE A 175 -6.73 4.55 -9.85
CA ILE A 175 -7.15 4.02 -11.14
C ILE A 175 -7.33 5.21 -12.07
N SER A 176 -6.55 5.25 -13.15
CA SER A 176 -6.80 6.12 -14.29
C SER A 176 -7.49 5.30 -15.36
N ARG A 177 -8.71 5.68 -15.78
CA ARG A 177 -9.29 5.13 -17.01
C ARG A 177 -8.54 5.77 -18.19
N ILE A 178 -7.97 4.93 -19.07
CA ILE A 178 -7.68 5.35 -20.45
C ILE A 178 -9.01 5.32 -21.19
#